data_AF-A0AA39SK54-F1
#
_entry.id   AF-A0AA39SK54-F1
#
_cell.length_a   1.000
_cell.length_b   1.000
_cell.length_c   1.000
_cell.angle_alpha   90.00
_cell.angle_beta   90.00
_cell.angle_gamma   90.00
#
_symmetry.space_group_name_H-M   'P 1'
#
loop_
_entity.id
_entity.type
_entity.pdbx_description
1 polymer ?
#
loop_
_entity_poly.entity_id
_entity_poly.type
_entity_poly.pdbx_seq_one_letter_code
_entity_poly.pdbx_strand_id
1 'polypeptide(L)'
;MWKHLCFKRRESDPHPSFDLTPAQEECLQSLHNRIDVAYDSSIPEHQEALRALWNASFLEEELCGLISEQWKEMDCQGKDPSTDFR
;
A
#
# COMPACT_ATOMS: atom_id res chain seq x y z
N MET A 1 19.82 17.33 26.64
CA MET A 1 18.70 16.61 27.27
C MET A 1 18.21 15.54 26.31
N TRP A 2 18.86 14.37 26.29
CA TRP A 2 18.37 13.15 25.62
C TRP A 2 18.50 12.04 26.66
N LYS A 3 17.38 11.65 27.27
CA LYS A 3 17.35 10.64 28.33
C LYS A 3 17.22 9.26 27.68
N HIS A 4 18.34 8.53 27.66
CA HIS A 4 18.45 7.09 27.96
C HIS A 4 17.19 6.24 27.70
N LEU A 5 17.02 5.73 26.48
CA LEU A 5 16.38 4.43 26.29
C LEU A 5 17.48 3.37 26.27
N CYS A 6 17.76 2.83 27.45
CA CYS A 6 18.66 1.70 27.64
C CYS A 6 18.16 0.51 26.81
N PHE A 7 18.81 0.25 25.68
CA PHE A 7 18.70 -1.03 24.97
C PHE A 7 19.47 -2.08 25.76
N LYS A 8 18.82 -2.70 26.75
CA LYS A 8 19.34 -3.93 27.36
C LYS A 8 19.20 -5.03 26.31
N ARG A 9 20.31 -5.35 25.66
CA ARG A 9 20.52 -6.59 24.91
C ARG A 9 20.24 -7.77 25.85
N ARG A 10 19.03 -8.32 25.79
CA ARG A 10 18.71 -9.61 26.39
C ARG A 10 19.15 -10.67 25.37
N GLU A 11 20.16 -11.44 25.75
CA GLU A 11 20.59 -12.63 25.04
C GLU A 11 19.41 -13.59 24.77
N SER A 12 19.41 -14.11 23.56
CA SER A 12 18.78 -15.37 23.14
C SER A 12 17.26 -15.48 23.29
N ASP A 13 16.54 -14.92 22.31
CA ASP A 13 15.30 -15.53 21.83
C ASP A 13 15.67 -16.18 20.48
N PRO A 14 15.40 -17.49 20.25
CA PRO A 14 15.70 -18.11 18.97
C PRO A 14 15.00 -17.28 17.91
N HIS A 15 15.73 -16.87 16.87
CA HIS A 15 15.14 -16.27 15.68
C HIS A 15 13.82 -16.98 15.41
N PRO A 16 12.64 -16.32 15.57
CA PRO A 16 11.41 -16.95 15.17
C PRO A 16 11.55 -17.04 13.66
N SER A 17 12.06 -18.17 13.17
CA SER A 17 11.68 -18.63 11.85
C SER A 17 10.17 -18.59 11.91
N PHE A 18 9.60 -17.62 11.19
CA PHE A 18 8.19 -17.60 10.90
C PHE A 18 7.96 -18.82 9.99
N ASP A 19 7.95 -20.00 10.58
CA ASP A 19 7.43 -21.21 9.95
C ASP A 19 5.92 -20.97 9.85
N LEU A 20 5.54 -20.31 8.75
CA LEU A 20 4.16 -20.04 8.42
C LEU A 20 3.47 -21.40 8.29
N THR A 21 2.32 -21.54 8.94
CA THR A 21 1.50 -22.74 8.74
C THR A 21 1.02 -22.79 7.29
N PRO A 22 0.76 -23.98 6.71
CA PRO A 22 0.33 -24.10 5.31
C PRO A 22 -0.92 -23.26 4.98
N ALA A 23 -1.82 -23.10 5.97
CA ALA A 23 -3.00 -22.23 5.85
C ALA A 23 -2.65 -20.74 5.88
N GLN A 24 -1.61 -20.33 6.62
CA GLN A 24 -1.08 -18.97 6.59
C GLN A 24 -0.34 -18.69 5.28
N GLU A 25 0.41 -19.65 4.73
CA GLU A 25 1.03 -19.51 3.41
C GLU A 25 0.00 -19.38 2.30
N GLU A 26 -1.10 -20.14 2.35
CA GLU A 26 -2.22 -20.02 1.40
C GLU A 26 -2.93 -18.66 1.54
N CYS A 27 -3.24 -18.23 2.76
CA CYS A 27 -3.78 -16.90 3.01
C CYS A 27 -2.83 -15.81 2.52
N LEU A 28 -1.52 -15.94 2.76
CA LEU A 28 -0.50 -15.00 2.29
C LEU A 28 -0.39 -15.01 0.77
N GLN A 29 -0.41 -16.17 0.11
CA GLN A 29 -0.40 -16.27 -1.35
C GLN A 29 -1.67 -15.69 -1.96
N SER A 30 -2.83 -15.94 -1.37
CA SER A 30 -4.10 -15.36 -1.79
C SER A 30 -4.07 -13.83 -1.65
N LEU A 31 -3.51 -13.32 -0.55
CA LEU A 31 -3.30 -11.89 -0.35
C LEU A 31 -2.27 -11.32 -1.34
N HIS A 32 -1.15 -12.03 -1.56
CA HIS A 32 -0.07 -11.62 -2.45
C HIS A 32 -0.57 -11.56 -3.89
N ASN A 33 -1.33 -12.55 -4.34
CA ASN A 33 -1.98 -12.56 -5.65
C ASN A 33 -2.98 -11.41 -5.84
N ARG A 34 -3.51 -10.85 -4.75
CA ARG A 34 -4.37 -9.65 -4.80
C ARG A 34 -3.58 -8.35 -4.77
N ILE A 35 -2.33 -8.37 -4.28
CA ILE A 35 -1.42 -7.22 -4.20
C ILE A 35 -0.54 -7.12 -5.45
N ASP A 36 -0.23 -8.24 -6.10
CA ASP A 36 0.59 -8.34 -7.33
C ASP A 36 -0.15 -7.87 -8.60
N VAL A 37 -1.34 -7.31 -8.45
CA VAL A 37 -2.01 -6.65 -9.57
C VAL A 37 -1.47 -5.22 -9.62
N ALA A 38 -0.36 -5.05 -10.35
CA ALA A 38 0.15 -3.73 -10.67
C ALA A 38 -0.95 -2.92 -11.36
N TYR A 39 -1.09 -1.65 -10.96
CA TYR A 39 -2.03 -0.76 -11.60
C TYR A 39 -1.71 -0.63 -13.10
N ASP A 40 -2.73 -0.78 -13.93
CA ASP A 40 -2.64 -0.67 -15.39
C ASP A 40 -3.69 0.33 -15.86
N SER A 41 -3.22 1.45 -16.40
CA SER A 41 -4.08 2.52 -16.91
C SER A 41 -4.85 2.12 -18.17
N SER A 42 -4.52 0.99 -18.80
CA SER A 42 -5.26 0.42 -19.93
C SER A 42 -6.48 -0.39 -19.48
N ILE A 43 -6.54 -0.77 -18.20
CA ILE A 43 -7.60 -1.60 -17.61
C ILE A 43 -8.66 -0.69 -16.99
N PRO A 44 -9.91 -0.70 -17.50
CA PRO A 44 -10.96 0.18 -16.99
C PRO A 44 -11.31 -0.10 -15.52
N GLU A 45 -11.23 -1.35 -15.06
CA GLU A 45 -11.48 -1.69 -13.66
C GLU A 45 -10.48 -1.02 -12.70
N HIS A 46 -9.21 -0.93 -13.11
CA HIS A 46 -8.18 -0.24 -12.32
C HIS A 46 -8.46 1.27 -12.26
N GLN A 47 -8.84 1.86 -13.40
CA GLN A 47 -9.23 3.27 -13.47
C GLN A 47 -10.43 3.57 -12.54
N GLU A 48 -11.42 2.69 -12.49
CA GLU A 48 -12.56 2.83 -11.59
C GLU A 48 -12.14 2.69 -10.12
N ALA A 49 -11.24 1.75 -9.79
CA ALA A 49 -10.73 1.61 -8.42
C ALA A 49 -10.02 2.88 -7.93
N LEU A 50 -9.22 3.54 -8.79
CA LEU A 50 -8.61 4.84 -8.45
C LEU A 50 -9.65 5.93 -8.27
N ARG A 51 -10.67 6.00 -9.13
CA ARG A 51 -11.76 6.98 -8.97
C ARG A 51 -12.53 6.73 -7.68
N ALA A 52 -12.79 5.48 -7.33
CA ALA A 52 -13.46 5.13 -6.08
C ALA A 52 -12.61 5.50 -4.87
N LEU A 53 -11.30 5.24 -4.93
CA LEU A 53 -10.34 5.67 -3.92
C LEU A 53 -10.37 7.19 -3.74
N TRP A 54 -10.28 7.94 -4.83
CA TRP A 54 -10.34 9.40 -4.81
C TRP A 54 -11.65 9.89 -4.19
N ASN A 55 -12.80 9.39 -4.64
CA ASN A 55 -14.10 9.76 -4.08
C ASN A 55 -14.22 9.41 -2.58
N ALA A 56 -13.59 8.31 -2.14
CA ALA A 56 -13.56 7.94 -0.74
C ALA A 56 -12.66 8.85 0.10
N SER A 57 -11.59 9.40 -0.49
CA SER A 57 -10.69 10.36 0.15
C SER A 57 -11.24 11.79 0.13
N PHE A 58 -11.89 12.18 -0.97
CA PHE A 58 -12.44 13.51 -1.21
C PHE A 58 -13.85 13.40 -1.80
N LEU A 59 -14.84 13.51 -0.92
CA LEU A 59 -16.27 13.43 -1.28
C LEU A 59 -16.79 14.67 -2.01
N GLU A 60 -16.09 15.81 -1.90
CA GLU A 60 -16.49 17.10 -2.49
C GLU A 60 -15.74 17.43 -3.79
N GLU A 61 -14.68 16.70 -4.13
CA GLU A 61 -13.87 16.94 -5.33
C GLU A 61 -13.98 15.82 -6.34
N GLU A 62 -14.46 16.17 -7.53
CA GLU A 62 -14.43 15.26 -8.66
C GLU A 62 -13.01 15.13 -9.20
N LEU A 63 -12.57 13.89 -9.43
CA LEU A 63 -11.27 13.62 -10.01
C LEU A 63 -11.24 14.15 -11.46
N CYS A 64 -10.46 15.19 -11.72
CA CYS A 64 -10.38 15.81 -13.06
C CYS A 64 -9.80 14.85 -14.12
N GLY A 65 -9.01 13.87 -13.69
CA GLY A 65 -8.40 12.86 -14.54
C GLY A 65 -7.53 11.91 -13.74
N LEU A 66 -7.29 10.72 -14.29
CA LEU A 66 -6.46 9.70 -13.64
C LEU A 66 -5.01 10.13 -13.47
N ILE A 67 -4.53 11.06 -14.29
CA ILE A 67 -3.23 11.72 -14.14
C ILE A 67 -3.50 13.21 -13.94
N SER A 68 -3.42 13.67 -12.69
CA SER A 68 -3.73 15.03 -12.28
C SER A 68 -2.84 15.44 -11.10
N GLU A 69 -2.55 16.73 -10.97
CA GLU A 69 -1.77 17.26 -9.82
C GLU A 69 -2.47 17.00 -8.48
N GLN A 70 -3.79 16.76 -8.51
CA GLN A 70 -4.65 16.37 -7.38
C GLN A 70 -4.08 15.19 -6.56
N TRP A 71 -3.44 14.21 -7.21
CA TRP A 71 -2.84 13.07 -6.48
C TRP A 71 -1.73 13.48 -5.51
N LYS A 72 -1.06 14.62 -5.73
CA LYS A 72 -0.07 15.14 -4.77
C LYS A 72 -0.70 15.52 -3.43
N GLU A 73 -2.00 15.85 -3.41
CA GLU A 73 -2.73 16.15 -2.17
C GLU A 73 -3.01 14.88 -1.35
N MET A 74 -2.99 13.70 -1.98
CA MET A 74 -3.01 12.40 -1.30
C MET A 74 -1.63 11.94 -0.83
N ASP A 75 -0.61 12.80 -0.90
CA ASP A 75 0.80 12.44 -0.73
C ASP A 75 1.29 11.38 -1.75
N CYS A 76 0.59 11.19 -2.88
CA CYS A 76 1.13 10.36 -3.96
C CYS A 76 2.38 11.01 -4.55
N GLN A 77 3.34 10.19 -4.97
CA GLN A 77 4.67 10.64 -5.37
C GLN A 77 4.68 11.57 -6.60
N GLY A 78 3.59 11.66 -7.35
CA GLY A 78 3.46 12.59 -8.46
C GLY A 78 2.02 12.78 -8.94
N LYS A 79 1.88 13.36 -10.13
CA LYS A 79 0.59 13.51 -10.80
C LYS A 79 -0.01 12.19 -11.29
N ASP A 80 0.79 11.12 -11.28
CA ASP A 80 0.41 9.81 -11.75
C ASP A 80 0.36 8.86 -10.54
N PRO A 81 -0.82 8.40 -10.13
CA PRO A 81 -0.96 7.49 -8.99
C PRO A 81 -0.40 6.10 -9.32
N SER A 82 -0.28 5.74 -10.59
CA SER A 82 0.22 4.44 -11.04
C SER A 82 1.63 4.13 -10.53
N THR A 83 2.44 5.17 -10.25
CA THR A 83 3.80 4.97 -9.70
C THR A 83 3.82 4.52 -8.25
N ASP A 84 2.77 4.81 -7.48
CA ASP A 84 2.61 4.36 -6.10
C ASP A 84 2.02 2.95 -6.02
N PHE A 85 1.18 2.57 -7.00
CA PHE A 85 0.52 1.26 -7.09
C PHE A 85 1.28 0.25 -7.99
N ARG A 86 2.62 0.29 -7.95
CA ARG A 86 3.51 -0.51 -8.80
C ARG A 86 4.21 -1.65 -8.07
#